data_AF-A0A7J4JDZ0-F1
#
_entry.id   AF-A0A7J4JDZ0-F1
#
_cell.length_a   1.000
_cell.length_b   1.000
_cell.length_c   1.000
_cell.angle_alpha   90.00
_cell.angle_beta   90.00
_cell.angle_gamma   90.00
#
_symmetry.space_group_name_H-M   'P 1'
#
loop_
_entity.id
_entity.type
_entity.pdbx_description
1 polymer ?
#
loop_
_entity_poly.entity_id
_entity_poly.type
_entity_poly.pdbx_seq_one_letter_code
_entity_poly.pdbx_strand_id
1 'polypeptide(L)'
;MSLEDRFFPEDGTLLTRYDNFMIRNAGFLGEMYQHCTGKSYVELVKSAYLLSSYGFIVASPIMIPNLVFSLLTYYGSKDPEILSPLEEEIKQEARGYPKKGMKIARIILPIVAITLGRVAYKTFNDDEASILSKTIASSMLLTSIAIIPWSFAEYLSRADMPDPPKKTIFERAKDKMQISLQNPILSKAMQLQNSPQQSL
;
A
#
# COMPACT_ATOMS: atom_id res chain seq x y z
N MET A 1 16.29 -25.26 1.18
CA MET A 1 14.87 -24.88 1.35
C MET A 1 14.87 -23.37 1.51
N SER A 2 14.27 -22.64 0.57
CA SER A 2 14.28 -21.16 0.61
C SER A 2 13.40 -20.65 1.76
N LEU A 3 13.59 -19.40 2.18
CA LEU A 3 12.66 -18.73 3.09
C LEU A 3 11.23 -18.76 2.49
N GLU A 4 11.10 -18.52 1.19
CA GLU A 4 9.82 -18.61 0.48
C GLU A 4 9.11 -19.97 0.68
N ASP A 5 9.83 -21.09 0.55
CA ASP A 5 9.28 -22.45 0.72
C ASP A 5 8.86 -22.78 2.16
N ARG A 6 9.47 -22.13 3.17
CA ARG A 6 9.13 -22.35 4.58
C ARG A 6 7.95 -21.51 5.04
N PHE A 7 7.77 -20.31 4.48
CA PHE A 7 6.82 -19.32 4.99
C PHE A 7 5.57 -19.18 4.10
N PHE A 8 5.66 -19.55 2.82
CA PHE A 8 4.54 -19.64 1.89
C PHE A 8 4.52 -21.04 1.28
N PRO A 9 4.04 -22.09 1.99
CA PRO A 9 3.83 -23.35 1.32
C PRO A 9 2.84 -23.08 0.18
N GLU A 10 3.29 -23.28 -1.07
CA GLU A 10 2.38 -23.48 -2.18
C GLU A 10 1.61 -24.77 -1.89
N ASP A 11 0.64 -24.69 -0.99
CA ASP A 11 -0.33 -25.74 -0.73
C ASP A 11 -1.31 -25.88 -1.91
N GLY A 12 -1.07 -25.12 -3.00
CA GLY A 12 -1.80 -25.14 -4.25
C GLY A 12 -3.20 -24.50 -4.19
N THR A 13 -3.62 -24.03 -3.01
CA THR A 13 -5.00 -23.56 -2.79
C THR A 13 -5.26 -22.21 -3.46
N LEU A 14 -6.50 -21.98 -3.90
CA LEU A 14 -6.92 -20.68 -4.47
C LEU A 14 -6.69 -19.52 -3.50
N LEU A 15 -6.88 -19.76 -2.20
CA LEU A 15 -6.68 -18.79 -1.14
C LEU A 15 -5.21 -18.33 -1.08
N THR A 16 -4.26 -19.28 -1.08
CA THR A 16 -2.82 -18.97 -1.06
C THR A 16 -2.39 -18.26 -2.34
N ARG A 17 -2.91 -18.66 -3.51
CA ARG A 17 -2.63 -17.97 -4.78
C ARG A 17 -3.09 -16.51 -4.76
N TYR A 18 -4.29 -16.25 -4.22
CA TYR A 18 -4.82 -14.89 -4.12
C TYR A 18 -4.04 -14.05 -3.10
N ASP A 19 -3.72 -14.60 -1.92
CA ASP A 19 -2.91 -13.91 -0.90
C ASP A 19 -1.54 -13.53 -1.45
N ASN A 20 -0.85 -14.45 -2.13
CA ASN A 20 0.45 -14.19 -2.77
C ASN A 20 0.34 -13.16 -3.90
N PHE A 21 -0.75 -13.19 -4.68
CA PHE A 21 -1.00 -12.17 -5.70
C PHE A 21 -1.11 -10.77 -5.05
N MET A 22 -1.87 -10.64 -3.96
CA MET A 22 -2.02 -9.36 -3.26
C MET A 22 -0.69 -8.86 -2.68
N ILE A 23 0.10 -9.74 -2.06
CA ILE A 23 1.44 -9.41 -1.53
C ILE A 23 2.35 -8.90 -2.65
N ARG A 24 2.40 -9.59 -3.80
CA ARG A 24 3.25 -9.17 -4.94
C ARG A 24 2.83 -7.82 -5.52
N ASN A 25 1.52 -7.57 -5.65
CA ASN A 25 1.03 -6.27 -6.13
C ASN A 25 1.36 -5.14 -5.15
N ALA A 26 1.21 -5.38 -3.84
CA ALA A 26 1.61 -4.41 -2.84
C ALA A 26 3.12 -4.15 -2.87
N GLY A 27 3.93 -5.21 -2.99
CA GLY A 27 5.39 -5.12 -3.14
C GLY A 27 5.81 -4.27 -4.35
N PHE A 28 5.20 -4.51 -5.52
CA PHE A 28 5.46 -3.70 -6.72
C PHE A 28 5.19 -2.21 -6.50
N LEU A 29 4.09 -1.85 -5.80
CA LEU A 29 3.81 -0.47 -5.44
C LEU A 29 4.83 0.11 -4.44
N GLY A 30 5.30 -0.72 -3.50
CA GLY A 30 6.40 -0.39 -2.61
C GLY A 30 7.70 -0.08 -3.36
N GLU A 31 8.06 -0.91 -4.33
CA GLU A 31 9.29 -0.74 -5.12
C GLU A 31 9.21 0.55 -5.95
N MET A 32 8.06 0.79 -6.59
CA MET A 32 7.80 2.04 -7.29
C MET A 32 7.96 3.25 -6.38
N TYR A 33 7.40 3.19 -5.16
CA TYR A 33 7.55 4.26 -4.18
C TYR A 33 9.01 4.51 -3.81
N GLN A 34 9.78 3.45 -3.49
CA GLN A 34 11.21 3.58 -3.15
C GLN A 34 12.02 4.14 -4.32
N HIS A 35 11.71 3.73 -5.55
CA HIS A 35 12.37 4.25 -6.76
C HIS A 35 12.06 5.72 -7.06
N CYS A 36 10.84 6.16 -6.80
CA CYS A 36 10.42 7.54 -7.01
C CYS A 36 10.95 8.48 -5.93
N THR A 37 10.96 8.03 -4.67
CA THR A 37 11.20 8.90 -3.50
C THR A 37 12.57 8.72 -2.87
N GLY A 38 13.24 7.59 -3.08
CA GLY A 38 14.47 7.22 -2.38
C GLY A 38 14.27 6.85 -0.90
N LYS A 39 13.01 6.84 -0.44
CA LYS A 39 12.64 6.51 0.95
C LYS A 39 12.36 5.04 1.11
N SER A 40 12.43 4.53 2.33
CA SER A 40 12.07 3.14 2.64
C SER A 40 10.57 2.89 2.50
N TYR A 41 10.17 1.70 2.03
CA TYR A 41 8.76 1.28 1.97
C TYR A 41 8.08 1.34 3.36
N VAL A 42 8.86 1.26 4.44
CA VAL A 42 8.40 1.40 5.83
C VAL A 42 7.71 2.75 6.05
N GLU A 43 8.17 3.84 5.43
CA GLU A 43 7.51 5.15 5.53
C GLU A 43 6.13 5.15 4.87
N LEU A 44 5.99 4.42 3.77
CA LEU A 44 4.72 4.25 3.07
C LEU A 44 3.74 3.43 3.91
N VAL A 45 4.20 2.34 4.54
CA VAL A 45 3.41 1.52 5.47
C VAL A 45 2.92 2.37 6.66
N LYS A 46 3.81 3.15 7.31
CA LYS A 46 3.44 4.03 8.43
C LYS A 46 2.39 5.06 8.01
N SER A 47 2.57 5.65 6.84
CA SER A 47 1.64 6.64 6.29
C SER A 47 0.28 6.04 5.99
N ALA A 48 0.23 4.82 5.46
CA ALA A 48 -1.01 4.09 5.21
C ALA A 48 -1.75 3.73 6.51
N TYR A 49 -1.06 3.23 7.53
CA TYR A 49 -1.66 3.01 8.86
C TYR A 49 -2.15 4.30 9.51
N LEU A 50 -1.39 5.39 9.40
CA LEU A 50 -1.78 6.68 9.95
C LEU A 50 -3.04 7.24 9.25
N LEU A 51 -3.09 7.16 7.92
CA LEU A 51 -4.27 7.54 7.13
C LEU A 51 -5.50 6.73 7.53
N SER A 52 -5.33 5.41 7.70
CA SER A 52 -6.39 4.50 8.17
C SER A 52 -6.89 4.89 9.55
N SER A 53 -5.96 5.21 10.47
CA SER A 53 -6.27 5.65 11.83
C SER A 53 -7.17 6.88 11.81
N TYR A 54 -6.80 7.92 11.06
CA TYR A 54 -7.64 9.11 10.92
C TYR A 54 -9.00 8.79 10.30
N GLY A 55 -9.04 7.93 9.28
CA GLY A 55 -10.29 7.46 8.69
C GLY A 55 -11.22 6.79 9.71
N PHE A 56 -10.68 5.91 10.56
CA PHE A 56 -11.46 5.27 11.62
C PHE A 56 -11.92 6.23 12.71
N ILE A 57 -11.11 7.23 13.10
CA ILE A 57 -11.51 8.28 14.06
C ILE A 57 -12.70 9.06 13.53
N VAL A 58 -12.64 9.52 12.28
CA VAL A 58 -13.71 10.31 11.67
C VAL A 58 -14.97 9.46 11.46
N ALA A 59 -14.82 8.16 11.22
CA ALA A 59 -15.93 7.21 11.15
C ALA A 59 -16.57 6.87 12.51
N SER A 60 -15.98 7.31 13.63
CA SER A 60 -16.31 6.85 14.99
C SER A 60 -17.45 7.55 15.77
N PRO A 61 -18.22 8.54 15.28
CA PRO A 61 -19.15 9.21 16.20
C PRO A 61 -20.27 8.31 16.77
N ILE A 62 -20.46 7.09 16.24
CA ILE A 62 -21.50 6.14 16.70
C ILE A 62 -20.98 4.71 16.95
N MET A 63 -19.84 4.29 16.37
CA MET A 63 -19.41 2.88 16.37
C MET A 63 -18.12 2.65 17.17
N ILE A 64 -18.25 2.15 18.41
CA ILE A 64 -17.15 1.76 19.31
C ILE A 64 -16.07 0.88 18.63
N PRO A 65 -16.39 -0.08 17.74
CA PRO A 65 -15.38 -0.87 17.04
C PRO A 65 -14.39 -0.02 16.20
N ASN A 66 -14.82 1.11 15.65
CA ASN A 66 -13.96 1.99 14.86
C ASN A 66 -12.87 2.65 15.72
N LEU A 67 -13.18 2.99 16.98
CA LEU A 67 -12.20 3.53 17.91
C LEU A 67 -11.11 2.51 18.25
N VAL A 68 -11.49 1.23 18.42
CA VAL A 68 -10.54 0.14 18.65
C VAL A 68 -9.63 -0.06 17.45
N PHE A 69 -10.18 -0.12 16.24
CA PHE A 69 -9.39 -0.18 15.01
C PHE A 69 -8.46 1.02 14.88
N SER A 70 -8.94 2.24 15.14
CA SER A 70 -8.11 3.44 15.13
C SER A 70 -6.92 3.36 16.09
N LEU A 71 -7.13 2.86 17.30
CA LEU A 71 -6.05 2.74 18.28
C LEU A 71 -5.04 1.70 17.81
N LEU A 72 -5.51 0.53 17.34
CA LEU A 72 -4.64 -0.52 16.81
C LEU A 72 -3.81 -0.02 15.62
N THR A 73 -4.41 0.69 14.66
CA THR A 73 -3.68 1.24 13.52
C THR A 73 -2.73 2.36 13.92
N TYR A 74 -3.10 3.18 14.90
CA TYR A 74 -2.24 4.26 15.39
C TYR A 74 -1.01 3.70 16.09
N TYR A 75 -1.17 2.72 16.98
CA TYR A 75 -0.05 2.03 17.61
C TYR A 75 0.84 1.32 16.57
N GLY A 76 0.25 0.64 15.59
CA GLY A 76 1.00 0.06 14.46
C GLY A 76 1.80 1.09 13.66
N SER A 77 1.27 2.31 13.48
CA SER A 77 2.00 3.41 12.80
C SER A 77 3.20 3.95 13.60
N LYS A 78 3.18 3.77 14.93
CA LYS A 78 4.21 4.26 15.86
C LYS A 78 5.28 3.23 16.17
N ASP A 79 5.10 1.98 15.75
CA ASP A 79 6.06 0.92 16.03
C ASP A 79 7.42 1.22 15.36
N PRO A 80 8.52 1.37 16.12
CA PRO A 80 9.85 1.66 15.58
C PRO A 80 10.38 0.53 14.71
N GLU A 81 10.10 -0.70 15.12
CA GLU A 81 10.23 -1.90 14.31
C GLU A 81 8.79 -2.20 13.91
N ILE A 82 8.31 -1.75 12.73
CA ILE A 82 7.13 -2.41 12.17
C ILE A 82 7.58 -3.86 12.03
N LEU A 83 7.29 -4.67 13.05
CA LEU A 83 7.54 -6.10 13.07
C LEU A 83 6.97 -6.52 11.74
N SER A 84 7.83 -6.97 10.82
CA SER A 84 7.31 -7.44 9.55
C SER A 84 6.21 -8.42 9.95
N PRO A 85 4.96 -8.29 9.47
CA PRO A 85 3.89 -9.17 9.93
C PRO A 85 4.21 -10.65 9.71
N LEU A 86 5.28 -10.95 8.96
CA LEU A 86 6.02 -12.20 8.95
C LEU A 86 6.50 -12.66 10.34
N GLU A 87 7.16 -11.81 11.14
CA GLU A 87 7.54 -12.12 12.53
C GLU A 87 6.32 -12.33 13.44
N GLU A 88 5.25 -11.59 13.20
CA GLU A 88 4.00 -11.77 13.94
C GLU A 88 3.31 -13.09 13.55
N GLU A 89 3.36 -13.48 12.27
CA GLU A 89 2.94 -14.79 11.77
C GLU A 89 3.79 -15.93 12.35
N ILE A 90 5.11 -15.74 12.47
CA ILE A 90 6.03 -16.67 13.15
C ILE A 90 5.64 -16.81 14.63
N LYS A 91 5.37 -15.70 15.33
CA LYS A 91 4.90 -15.71 16.72
C LYS A 91 3.52 -16.35 16.87
N GLN A 92 2.63 -16.20 15.89
CA GLN A 92 1.30 -16.83 15.88
C GLN A 92 1.37 -18.33 15.61
N GLU A 93 2.28 -18.78 14.74
CA GLU A 93 2.59 -20.20 14.53
C GLU A 93 3.16 -20.83 15.79
N ALA A 94 4.08 -20.15 16.48
CA ALA A 94 4.58 -20.57 17.79
C ALA A 94 3.48 -20.64 18.86
N ARG A 95 2.38 -19.89 18.70
CA ARG A 95 1.21 -19.88 19.59
C ARG A 95 0.08 -20.84 19.15
N GLY A 96 0.24 -21.55 18.03
CA GLY A 96 -0.73 -22.56 17.57
C GLY A 96 -2.01 -21.99 16.91
N TYR A 97 -2.03 -20.73 16.50
CA TYR A 97 -3.20 -20.16 15.80
C TYR A 97 -3.30 -20.66 14.34
N PRO A 98 -4.51 -20.94 13.84
CA PRO A 98 -4.68 -21.44 12.48
C PRO A 98 -4.41 -20.35 11.42
N LYS A 99 -3.29 -20.49 10.67
CA LYS A 99 -2.86 -19.57 9.60
C LYS A 99 -3.96 -19.24 8.57
N LYS A 100 -4.83 -20.21 8.29
CA LYS A 100 -5.95 -20.04 7.33
C LYS A 100 -6.95 -18.99 7.77
N GLY A 101 -7.24 -18.87 9.07
CA GLY A 101 -8.21 -17.90 9.59
C GLY A 101 -7.78 -16.46 9.36
N MET A 102 -6.49 -16.15 9.62
CA MET A 102 -5.93 -14.83 9.40
C MET A 102 -5.86 -14.46 7.93
N LYS A 103 -5.47 -15.40 7.05
CA LYS A 103 -5.50 -15.19 5.59
C LYS A 103 -6.90 -14.88 5.09
N ILE A 104 -7.90 -15.64 5.55
CA ILE A 104 -9.31 -15.41 5.21
C ILE A 104 -9.75 -14.03 5.68
N ALA A 105 -9.45 -13.64 6.93
CA ALA A 105 -9.81 -12.34 7.47
C ALA A 105 -9.20 -11.19 6.64
N ARG A 106 -7.91 -11.27 6.26
CA ARG A 106 -7.24 -10.26 5.42
C ARG A 106 -7.87 -10.07 4.05
N ILE A 107 -8.34 -11.15 3.43
CA ILE A 107 -8.96 -11.11 2.11
C ILE A 107 -10.42 -10.65 2.20
N ILE A 108 -11.16 -11.15 3.18
CA ILE A 108 -12.59 -10.85 3.34
C ILE A 108 -12.79 -9.40 3.78
N LEU A 109 -11.96 -8.87 4.68
CA LEU A 109 -12.16 -7.54 5.23
C LEU A 109 -12.21 -6.42 4.16
N PRO A 110 -11.28 -6.32 3.19
CA PRO A 110 -11.38 -5.34 2.12
C PRO A 110 -12.55 -5.61 1.17
N ILE A 111 -12.92 -6.87 0.90
CA ILE A 111 -14.09 -7.20 0.07
C ILE A 111 -15.38 -6.72 0.75
N VAL A 112 -15.51 -6.99 2.05
CA VAL A 112 -16.63 -6.53 2.88
C VAL A 112 -16.63 -5.01 2.96
N ALA A 113 -15.48 -4.37 3.14
CA ALA A 113 -15.36 -2.91 3.13
C ALA A 113 -15.82 -2.31 1.80
N ILE A 114 -15.38 -2.82 0.66
CA ILE A 114 -15.82 -2.33 -0.65
C ILE A 114 -17.33 -2.52 -0.83
N THR A 115 -17.86 -3.68 -0.43
CA THR A 115 -19.28 -4.01 -0.57
C THR A 115 -20.15 -3.13 0.33
N LEU A 116 -19.80 -3.02 1.61
CA LEU A 116 -20.49 -2.16 2.58
C LEU A 116 -20.35 -0.69 2.19
N GLY A 117 -19.17 -0.25 1.77
CA GLY A 117 -18.91 1.11 1.29
C GLY A 117 -19.78 1.46 0.09
N ARG A 118 -20.00 0.52 -0.84
CA ARG A 118 -20.92 0.71 -1.97
C ARG A 118 -22.37 0.86 -1.52
N VAL A 119 -22.85 0.01 -0.62
CA VAL A 119 -24.21 0.09 -0.08
C VAL A 119 -24.40 1.40 0.69
N ALA A 120 -23.43 1.73 1.53
CA ALA A 120 -23.38 2.98 2.29
C ALA A 120 -23.38 4.21 1.36
N TYR A 121 -22.59 4.21 0.29
CA TYR A 121 -22.60 5.28 -0.70
C TYR A 121 -23.97 5.47 -1.33
N LYS A 122 -24.67 4.37 -1.68
CA LYS A 122 -26.03 4.44 -2.22
C LYS A 122 -27.00 5.06 -1.21
N THR A 123 -27.00 4.59 0.03
CA THR A 123 -27.88 5.09 1.10
C THR A 123 -27.58 6.54 1.47
N PHE A 124 -26.31 6.96 1.41
CA PHE A 124 -25.91 8.34 1.70
C PHE A 124 -26.47 9.33 0.66
N ASN A 125 -26.49 8.93 -0.61
CA ASN A 125 -26.98 9.74 -1.73
C ASN A 125 -28.48 9.54 -2.02
N ASP A 126 -29.19 8.76 -1.20
CA ASP A 126 -30.62 8.54 -1.36
C ASP A 126 -31.40 9.70 -0.72
N ASP A 127 -32.18 10.43 -1.51
CA ASP A 127 -32.96 11.57 -1.05
C ASP A 127 -34.08 11.18 -0.08
N GLU A 128 -34.56 9.93 -0.14
CA GLU A 128 -35.61 9.39 0.73
C GLU A 128 -35.05 8.86 2.07
N ALA A 129 -33.73 8.72 2.19
CA ALA A 129 -33.11 8.20 3.40
C ALA A 129 -33.18 9.19 4.57
N SER A 130 -33.57 8.69 5.74
CA SER A 130 -33.59 9.47 6.98
C SER A 130 -32.21 10.00 7.35
N ILE A 131 -32.16 11.09 8.14
CA ILE A 131 -30.90 11.66 8.65
C ILE A 131 -30.07 10.61 9.41
N LEU A 132 -30.73 9.75 10.20
CA LEU A 132 -30.07 8.67 10.92
C LEU A 132 -29.45 7.65 9.95
N SER A 133 -30.20 7.27 8.90
CA SER A 133 -29.72 6.35 7.85
C SER A 133 -28.52 6.94 7.10
N LYS A 134 -28.57 8.23 6.75
CA LYS A 134 -27.45 8.94 6.11
C LYS A 134 -26.23 9.03 7.02
N THR A 135 -26.44 9.20 8.33
CA THR A 135 -25.35 9.24 9.32
C THR A 135 -24.65 7.88 9.45
N ILE A 136 -25.43 6.80 9.59
CA ILE A 136 -24.89 5.43 9.63
C ILE A 136 -24.16 5.11 8.33
N ALA A 137 -24.74 5.46 7.19
CA ALA A 137 -24.14 5.29 5.89
C ALA A 137 -22.82 6.06 5.76
N SER A 138 -22.75 7.31 6.23
CA SER A 138 -21.50 8.09 6.24
C SER A 138 -20.41 7.41 7.07
N SER A 139 -20.74 6.94 8.28
CA SER A 139 -19.79 6.15 9.10
C SER A 139 -19.32 4.88 8.40
N MET A 140 -20.23 4.10 7.79
CA MET A 140 -19.86 2.89 7.06
C MET A 140 -19.00 3.18 5.83
N LEU A 141 -19.28 4.27 5.11
CA LEU A 141 -18.49 4.70 3.95
C LEU A 141 -17.07 5.08 4.39
N LEU A 142 -16.94 5.87 5.46
CA LEU A 142 -15.63 6.29 5.99
C LEU A 142 -14.84 5.10 6.57
N THR A 143 -15.48 4.18 7.29
CA THR A 143 -14.86 2.92 7.73
C THR A 143 -14.36 2.12 6.54
N SER A 144 -15.14 2.04 5.46
CA SER A 144 -14.77 1.29 4.26
C SER A 144 -13.56 1.90 3.55
N ILE A 145 -13.52 3.23 3.47
CA ILE A 145 -12.36 3.97 2.92
C ILE A 145 -11.13 3.77 3.81
N ALA A 146 -11.28 3.71 5.13
CA ALA A 146 -10.18 3.51 6.07
C ALA A 146 -9.59 2.08 6.03
N ILE A 147 -10.39 1.06 5.70
CA ILE A 147 -9.92 -0.33 5.59
C ILE A 147 -9.00 -0.51 4.38
N ILE A 148 -9.17 0.23 3.29
CA ILE A 148 -8.35 0.08 2.08
C ILE A 148 -6.85 0.37 2.33
N PRO A 149 -6.45 1.55 2.86
CA PRO A 149 -5.06 1.81 3.20
C PRO A 149 -4.55 0.88 4.31
N TRP A 150 -5.41 0.42 5.23
CA TRP A 150 -5.02 -0.56 6.24
C TRP A 150 -4.65 -1.90 5.61
N SER A 151 -5.50 -2.44 4.73
CA SER A 151 -5.23 -3.68 4.00
C SER A 151 -4.00 -3.55 3.11
N PHE A 152 -3.80 -2.39 2.47
CA PHE A 152 -2.57 -2.13 1.72
C PHE A 152 -1.33 -2.19 2.61
N ALA A 153 -1.36 -1.54 3.78
CA ALA A 153 -0.25 -1.57 4.73
C ALA A 153 0.06 -3.00 5.21
N GLU A 154 -0.98 -3.80 5.50
CA GLU A 154 -0.85 -5.22 5.86
C GLU A 154 -0.18 -6.04 4.74
N TYR A 155 -0.58 -5.85 3.49
CA TYR A 155 0.01 -6.60 2.38
C TYR A 155 1.43 -6.15 2.05
N LEU A 156 1.69 -4.83 2.04
CA LEU A 156 3.01 -4.28 1.73
C LEU A 156 4.06 -4.67 2.78
N SER A 157 3.70 -4.66 4.06
CA SER A 157 4.61 -5.06 5.14
C SER A 157 4.99 -6.54 5.11
N ARG A 158 4.26 -7.37 4.36
CA ARG A 158 4.57 -8.79 4.11
C ARG A 158 5.32 -9.04 2.81
N ALA A 159 5.48 -8.02 1.96
CA ALA A 159 6.27 -8.15 0.75
C ALA A 159 7.75 -8.22 1.13
N ASP A 160 8.50 -9.11 0.48
CA ASP A 160 9.95 -9.09 0.56
C ASP A 160 10.46 -7.89 -0.24
N MET A 161 10.89 -6.85 0.48
CA MET A 161 11.16 -5.53 -0.08
C MET A 161 12.65 -5.21 0.02
N PRO A 162 13.30 -4.84 -1.11
CA PRO A 162 14.71 -4.48 -1.10
C PRO A 162 14.95 -3.15 -0.36
N ASP A 163 16.21 -2.91 0.01
CA ASP A 163 16.64 -1.63 0.53
C ASP A 163 16.38 -0.50 -0.48
N PRO A 164 16.06 0.72 -0.02
CA PRO A 164 15.82 1.84 -0.92
C PRO A 164 17.05 2.13 -1.81
N PRO A 165 16.82 2.44 -3.10
CA PRO A 165 17.91 2.69 -4.03
C PRO A 165 18.66 3.97 -3.66
N LYS A 166 19.99 3.95 -3.76
CA LYS A 166 20.86 5.12 -3.48
C LYS A 166 20.56 6.36 -4.34
N LYS A 167 19.95 6.18 -5.51
CA LYS A 167 19.54 7.25 -6.42
C LYS A 167 18.13 7.00 -6.91
N THR A 168 17.30 8.04 -6.88
CA THR A 168 15.93 8.02 -7.40
C THR A 168 15.90 7.92 -8.93
N ILE A 169 14.74 7.59 -9.50
CA ILE A 169 14.55 7.64 -10.96
C ILE A 169 14.88 9.02 -11.52
N PHE A 170 14.49 10.09 -10.83
CA PHE A 170 14.76 11.46 -11.27
C PHE A 170 16.24 11.80 -11.27
N GLU A 171 16.97 11.39 -10.24
CA GLU A 171 18.43 11.58 -10.18
C GLU A 171 19.15 10.77 -11.27
N ARG A 172 18.76 9.51 -11.47
CA ARG A 172 19.30 8.69 -12.56
C ARG A 172 19.00 9.29 -13.95
N ALA A 173 17.81 9.85 -14.14
CA ALA A 173 17.43 10.52 -15.37
C ALA A 173 18.25 11.81 -15.59
N LYS A 174 18.44 12.61 -14.53
CA LYS A 174 19.30 13.80 -14.55
C LYS A 174 20.74 13.46 -14.89
N ASP A 175 21.32 12.44 -14.27
CA ASP A 175 22.68 11.98 -14.53
C ASP A 175 22.83 11.53 -15.99
N LYS A 176 21.88 10.75 -16.52
CA LYS A 176 21.87 10.34 -17.93
C LYS A 176 21.76 11.53 -18.89
N MET A 177 20.92 12.52 -18.57
CA MET A 177 20.81 13.75 -19.37
C MET A 177 22.11 14.56 -19.35
N GLN A 178 22.77 14.69 -18.20
CA GLN A 178 24.06 15.38 -18.10
C GLN A 178 25.16 14.66 -18.88
N ILE A 179 25.22 13.33 -18.79
CA ILE A 179 26.16 12.50 -19.58
C ILE A 179 25.88 12.68 -21.08
N SER A 180 24.61 12.71 -21.51
CA SER A 180 24.23 12.95 -22.90
C SER A 180 24.62 14.34 -23.39
N LEU A 181 24.50 15.38 -22.56
CA LEU A 181 24.88 16.76 -22.88
C LEU A 181 26.40 16.95 -22.93
N GLN A 182 27.15 16.19 -22.13
CA GLN A 182 28.60 16.20 -22.11
C GLN A 182 29.22 15.29 -23.19
N ASN A 183 28.40 14.51 -23.91
CA ASN A 183 28.89 13.61 -24.95
C ASN A 183 29.32 14.43 -26.18
N PRO A 184 30.62 14.45 -26.53
CA PRO A 184 31.17 15.31 -27.58
C PRO A 184 30.61 15.00 -28.97
N ILE A 185 30.04 13.82 -29.19
CA ILE A 185 29.39 13.44 -30.46
C ILE A 185 28.01 14.12 -30.57
N LEU A 186 27.25 14.16 -29.47
CA LEU A 186 25.92 14.74 -29.41
C LEU A 186 25.95 16.27 -29.38
N SER A 187 26.94 16.86 -28.68
CA SER A 187 27.15 18.31 -28.70
C SER A 187 27.52 18.80 -30.10
N LYS A 188 28.34 18.04 -30.84
CA LYS A 188 28.70 18.33 -32.23
C LYS A 188 27.51 18.15 -33.18
N ALA A 189 26.65 17.15 -32.95
CA ALA A 189 25.41 16.96 -33.72
C ALA A 189 24.40 18.10 -33.49
N MET A 190 24.20 18.56 -32.25
CA MET A 190 23.31 19.69 -31.95
C MET A 190 23.85 21.03 -32.48
N GLN A 191 25.18 21.22 -32.51
CA GLN A 191 25.79 22.40 -33.15
C GLN A 191 25.60 22.39 -34.67
N LEU A 192 25.71 21.22 -35.32
CA LEU A 192 25.47 21.07 -36.76
C LEU A 192 24.00 21.31 -37.14
N GLN A 193 23.06 20.97 -36.25
CA GLN A 193 21.62 21.20 -36.48
C GLN A 193 21.22 22.69 -36.33
N ASN A 194 21.92 23.44 -35.49
CA ASN A 194 21.67 24.87 -35.26
C ASN A 194 22.58 25.78 -36.09
N SER A 195 23.46 25.21 -36.93
CA SER A 195 24.25 25.97 -37.89
C SER A 195 23.29 26.43 -39.00
N PRO A 196 23.06 27.75 -39.19
CA PRO A 196 22.26 28.20 -40.32
C PRO A 196 22.90 27.65 -41.59
N GLN A 197 22.11 26.94 -42.40
CA GLN A 197 22.54 26.50 -43.73
C GLN A 197 22.98 27.76 -44.48
N GLN A 198 24.29 27.99 -44.56
CA GLN A 198 24.84 29.00 -45.44
C GLN A 198 24.56 28.50 -46.86
N SER A 199 23.50 29.09 -47.43
CA SER A 199 23.12 28.95 -48.82
C SER A 199 24.29 29.31 -49.71
N LEU A 200 24.75 28.32 -50.50
CA LEU A 200 25.54 28.52 -51.72
C LEU A 200 24.72 29.27 -52.77
#